data_AF-A0A8T7HBZ4-F1
#
_entry.id   AF-A0A8T7HBZ4-F1
#
_cell.length_a   1.000
_cell.length_b   1.000
_cell.length_c   1.000
_cell.angle_alpha   90.00
_cell.angle_beta   90.00
_cell.angle_gamma   90.00
#
_symmetry.space_group_name_H-M   'P 1'
#
loop_
_entity.id
_entity.type
_entity.pdbx_description
1 polymer ?
#
loop_
_entity_poly.entity_id
_entity_poly.type
_entity_poly.pdbx_seq_one_letter_code
_entity_poly.pdbx_strand_id
1 'polypeptide(L)'
;MRIPEELEQEIEELKRLRNKKECLRKAYDVLTSKFYGERIKTYTRAYELFILDIHKLWHRKGFMHCTHLNEMMRFLLVGSGFFKDKDIKKKWTILGYFSPHEYLKIKLDDWMNVDIWAQHYGIRFGDYAHGIHGLEII
;
A
#
# COMPACT_ATOMS: atom_id res chain seq x y z
N MET A 1 20.90 -2.42 -6.57
CA MET A 1 19.73 -3.29 -6.26
C MET A 1 19.07 -3.59 -7.59
N ARG A 2 18.79 -4.87 -7.92
CA ARG A 2 18.13 -5.24 -9.18
C ARG A 2 16.62 -5.29 -8.94
N ILE A 3 15.88 -4.50 -9.70
CA ILE A 3 14.41 -4.47 -9.67
C ILE A 3 13.91 -5.67 -10.51
N PRO A 4 12.86 -6.40 -10.09
CA PRO A 4 12.21 -7.38 -10.95
C PRO A 4 11.74 -6.76 -12.27
N GLU A 5 11.89 -7.47 -13.38
CA GLU A 5 11.51 -6.97 -14.71
C GLU A 5 10.02 -6.60 -14.77
N GLU A 6 9.13 -7.42 -14.20
CA GLU A 6 7.71 -7.12 -14.09
C GLU A 6 7.44 -5.81 -13.32
N LEU A 7 8.18 -5.56 -12.23
CA LEU A 7 8.02 -4.35 -11.43
C LEU A 7 8.55 -3.12 -12.18
N GLU A 8 9.61 -3.29 -12.96
CA GLU A 8 10.14 -2.25 -13.83
C GLU A 8 9.15 -1.91 -14.96
N GLN A 9 8.50 -2.91 -15.55
CA GLN A 9 7.43 -2.71 -16.54
C GLN A 9 6.27 -1.90 -15.97
N GLU A 10 5.81 -2.23 -14.76
CA GLU A 10 4.76 -1.43 -14.08
C GLU A 10 5.19 0.02 -13.86
N ILE A 11 6.45 0.26 -13.47
CA ILE A 11 6.98 1.62 -13.32
C ILE A 11 7.00 2.36 -14.66
N GLU A 12 7.42 1.71 -15.75
CA GLU A 12 7.42 2.30 -17.09
C GLU A 12 6.01 2.60 -17.58
N GLU A 13 5.01 1.77 -17.26
CA GLU A 13 3.60 2.08 -17.52
C GLU A 13 3.15 3.33 -16.73
N LEU A 14 3.49 3.40 -15.45
CA LEU A 14 3.13 4.54 -14.59
C LEU A 14 3.74 5.86 -15.07
N LYS A 15 4.98 5.85 -15.59
CA LYS A 15 5.65 7.03 -16.16
C LYS A 15 4.92 7.64 -17.35
N ARG A 16 4.15 6.85 -18.09
CA ARG A 16 3.43 7.27 -19.31
C ARG A 16 2.06 7.90 -19.03
N LEU A 17 1.63 7.91 -17.77
CA LEU A 17 0.35 8.48 -17.37
C LEU A 17 0.37 10.01 -17.42
N ARG A 18 -0.80 10.65 -17.29
CA ARG A 18 -0.92 12.10 -17.52
C ARG A 18 -0.67 12.91 -16.26
N ASN A 19 -1.02 12.38 -15.09
CA ASN A 19 -1.02 13.13 -13.84
C ASN A 19 -0.88 12.22 -12.61
N LYS A 20 -0.63 12.86 -11.46
CA LYS A 20 -0.49 12.20 -10.16
C LYS A 20 -1.69 11.31 -9.79
N LYS A 21 -2.91 11.75 -10.07
CA LYS A 21 -4.12 11.02 -9.67
C LYS A 21 -4.29 9.73 -10.46
N GLU A 22 -4.07 9.76 -11.77
CA GLU A 22 -4.04 8.57 -12.62
C GLU A 22 -2.95 7.59 -12.19
N CYS A 23 -1.74 8.10 -11.92
CA CYS A 23 -0.62 7.29 -11.42
C CYS A 23 -0.96 6.60 -10.08
N LEU A 24 -1.49 7.36 -9.11
CA LEU A 24 -1.88 6.80 -7.83
C LEU A 24 -2.97 5.73 -7.96
N ARG A 25 -3.97 5.98 -8.82
CA ARG A 25 -5.04 5.01 -9.08
C ARG A 25 -4.49 3.72 -9.69
N LYS A 26 -3.71 3.81 -10.77
CA LYS A 26 -3.15 2.64 -11.44
C LYS A 26 -2.22 1.85 -10.50
N ALA A 27 -1.37 2.52 -9.71
CA ALA A 27 -0.51 1.85 -8.73
C ALA A 27 -1.34 1.13 -7.65
N TYR A 28 -2.43 1.74 -7.18
CA TYR A 28 -3.37 1.10 -6.26
C TYR A 28 -4.01 -0.15 -6.87
N ASP A 29 -4.47 -0.06 -8.12
CA ASP A 29 -5.12 -1.18 -8.81
C ASP A 29 -4.12 -2.34 -9.04
N VAL A 30 -2.88 -2.05 -9.41
CA VAL A 30 -1.79 -3.04 -9.54
C VAL A 30 -1.60 -3.79 -8.21
N LEU A 31 -1.44 -3.06 -7.10
CA LEU A 31 -1.18 -3.69 -5.81
C LEU A 31 -2.39 -4.45 -5.27
N THR A 32 -3.60 -3.93 -5.40
CA THR A 32 -4.83 -4.59 -4.92
C THR A 32 -5.25 -5.78 -5.77
N SER A 33 -4.84 -5.83 -7.05
CA SER A 33 -5.05 -7.02 -7.89
C SER A 33 -4.14 -8.20 -7.49
N LYS A 34 -2.98 -7.92 -6.89
CA LYS A 34 -1.94 -8.90 -6.59
C LYS A 34 -1.87 -9.30 -5.11
N PHE A 35 -2.19 -8.37 -4.23
CA PHE A 35 -2.01 -8.52 -2.79
C PHE A 35 -3.27 -8.17 -2.01
N TYR A 36 -3.41 -8.75 -0.82
CA TYR A 36 -4.50 -8.42 0.10
C TYR A 36 -4.01 -8.38 1.55
N GLY A 37 -4.72 -7.61 2.39
CA GLY A 37 -4.54 -7.64 3.84
C GLY A 37 -5.37 -8.73 4.50
N GLU A 38 -4.87 -9.32 5.59
CA GLU A 38 -5.62 -10.30 6.37
C GLU A 38 -5.22 -10.28 7.86
N ARG A 39 -6.19 -10.01 8.75
CA ARG A 39 -5.98 -9.84 10.20
C ARG A 39 -5.26 -11.04 10.85
N ILE A 40 -5.74 -12.27 10.63
CA ILE A 40 -5.17 -13.47 11.28
C ILE A 40 -3.71 -13.68 10.82
N LYS A 41 -3.43 -13.48 9.54
CA LYS A 41 -2.07 -13.58 9.00
C LYS A 41 -1.16 -12.45 9.45
N THR A 42 -1.68 -11.24 9.71
CA THR A 42 -0.89 -10.14 10.30
C THR A 42 -0.26 -10.56 11.63
N TYR A 43 -0.97 -11.30 12.47
CA TYR A 43 -0.42 -11.78 13.74
C TYR A 43 0.42 -13.06 13.59
N THR A 44 -0.09 -14.05 12.87
CA THR A 44 0.57 -15.36 12.76
C THR A 44 1.84 -15.33 11.89
N ARG A 45 2.00 -14.31 11.03
CA ARG A 45 3.15 -14.12 10.15
C ARG A 45 3.97 -12.89 10.48
N ALA A 46 3.99 -12.46 11.74
CA ALA A 46 4.76 -11.28 12.18
C ALA A 46 6.26 -11.37 11.85
N TYR A 47 6.84 -12.58 11.82
CA TYR A 47 8.23 -12.81 11.43
C TYR A 47 8.57 -12.33 10.01
N GLU A 48 7.55 -12.14 9.15
CA GLU A 48 7.76 -11.66 7.78
C GLU A 48 8.01 -10.17 7.71
N LEU A 49 7.69 -9.39 8.75
CA LEU A 49 7.91 -7.94 8.81
C LEU A 49 9.38 -7.55 8.55
N PHE A 50 10.31 -8.45 8.82
CA PHE A 50 11.76 -8.24 8.60
C PHE A 50 12.21 -8.47 7.14
N ILE A 51 11.30 -8.87 6.24
CA ILE A 51 11.61 -8.96 4.81
C ILE A 51 11.54 -7.57 4.20
N LEU A 52 12.71 -6.98 3.90
CA LEU A 52 12.82 -5.62 3.34
C LEU A 52 13.20 -5.60 1.85
N ASP A 53 13.43 -6.77 1.26
CA ASP A 53 13.88 -6.92 -0.11
C ASP A 53 12.69 -6.76 -1.09
N ILE A 54 12.71 -5.70 -1.91
CA ILE A 54 11.64 -5.39 -2.87
C ILE A 54 11.41 -6.52 -3.88
N HIS A 55 12.48 -7.22 -4.28
CA HIS A 55 12.38 -8.34 -5.20
C HIS A 55 11.64 -9.50 -4.54
N LYS A 56 11.97 -9.82 -3.29
CA LYS A 56 11.24 -10.84 -2.53
C LYS A 56 9.77 -10.44 -2.32
N LEU A 57 9.50 -9.18 -2.00
CA LEU A 57 8.14 -8.68 -1.77
C LEU A 57 7.28 -8.74 -3.05
N TRP A 58 7.82 -8.31 -4.19
CA TRP A 58 7.08 -8.32 -5.45
C TRP A 58 6.69 -9.72 -5.93
N HIS A 59 7.55 -10.72 -5.73
CA HIS A 59 7.28 -12.09 -6.18
C HIS A 59 6.32 -12.85 -5.26
N ARG A 60 5.91 -12.27 -4.11
CA ARG A 60 4.86 -12.86 -3.29
C ARG A 60 3.53 -12.79 -4.03
N LYS A 61 2.59 -13.64 -3.64
CA LYS A 61 1.19 -13.58 -4.07
C LYS A 61 0.29 -13.65 -2.84
N GLY A 62 -0.77 -12.84 -2.83
CA GLY A 62 -1.77 -12.84 -1.77
C GLY A 62 -1.37 -12.01 -0.55
N PHE A 63 -1.43 -12.60 0.65
CA PHE A 63 -1.27 -11.85 1.90
C PHE A 63 0.04 -11.07 1.97
N MET A 64 -0.08 -9.79 2.35
CA MET A 64 1.06 -8.93 2.66
C MET A 64 0.73 -8.00 3.83
N HIS A 65 1.74 -7.71 4.67
CA HIS A 65 1.60 -6.77 5.78
C HIS A 65 1.40 -5.34 5.27
N CYS A 66 0.67 -4.52 6.03
CA CYS A 66 0.40 -3.13 5.66
C CYS A 66 1.68 -2.32 5.42
N THR A 67 2.71 -2.53 6.24
CA THR A 67 4.02 -1.87 6.08
C THR A 67 4.69 -2.20 4.74
N HIS A 68 4.66 -3.47 4.31
CA HIS A 68 5.21 -3.87 3.01
C HIS A 68 4.38 -3.35 1.84
N LEU A 69 3.05 -3.36 1.95
CA LEU A 69 2.17 -2.77 0.93
C LEU A 69 2.42 -1.27 0.78
N ASN A 70 2.61 -0.56 1.89
CA ASN A 70 2.94 0.86 1.90
C ASN A 70 4.30 1.14 1.26
N GLU A 71 5.31 0.31 1.52
CA GLU A 71 6.62 0.43 0.86
C GLU A 71 6.54 0.13 -0.63
N MET A 72 5.79 -0.91 -1.05
CA MET A 72 5.56 -1.22 -2.46
C MET A 72 4.87 -0.06 -3.18
N MET A 73 3.85 0.53 -2.57
CA MET A 73 3.16 1.72 -3.09
C MET A 73 4.12 2.90 -3.21
N ARG A 74 4.88 3.20 -2.15
CA ARG A 74 5.88 4.27 -2.19
C ARG A 74 6.89 4.03 -3.31
N PHE A 75 7.38 2.81 -3.48
CA PHE A 75 8.35 2.44 -4.51
C PHE A 75 7.80 2.70 -5.93
N LEU A 76 6.58 2.25 -6.21
CA LEU A 76 5.91 2.49 -7.50
C LEU A 76 5.70 3.99 -7.77
N LEU A 77 5.18 4.73 -6.79
CA LEU A 77 4.86 6.14 -6.96
C LEU A 77 6.11 7.00 -7.14
N VAL A 78 7.16 6.77 -6.36
CA VAL A 78 8.43 7.50 -6.51
C VAL A 78 9.12 7.08 -7.80
N GLY A 79 9.11 5.78 -8.13
CA GLY A 79 9.67 5.24 -9.37
C GLY A 79 9.03 5.81 -10.63
N SER A 80 7.73 6.14 -10.58
CA SER A 80 7.01 6.77 -11.69
C SER A 80 7.48 8.19 -12.03
N GLY A 81 8.21 8.86 -11.13
CA GLY A 81 8.61 10.26 -11.28
C GLY A 81 7.52 11.29 -10.97
N PHE A 82 6.25 10.88 -10.78
CA PHE A 82 5.16 11.79 -10.41
C PHE A 82 5.23 12.25 -8.95
N PHE A 83 5.78 11.43 -8.06
CA PHE A 83 5.79 11.68 -6.62
C PHE A 83 7.21 11.78 -6.08
N LYS A 84 7.37 12.60 -5.05
CA LYS A 84 8.57 12.63 -4.21
C LYS A 84 8.25 12.06 -2.84
N ASP A 85 9.27 11.69 -2.07
CA ASP A 85 9.07 11.20 -0.70
C ASP A 85 8.27 12.16 0.18
N LYS A 86 8.49 13.46 0.03
CA LYS A 86 7.72 14.49 0.76
C LYS A 86 6.22 14.49 0.43
N ASP A 87 5.82 13.90 -0.69
CA ASP A 87 4.42 13.76 -1.12
C ASP A 87 3.75 12.54 -0.48
N ILE A 88 4.47 11.71 0.27
CA ILE A 88 3.99 10.45 0.84
C ILE A 88 4.28 10.44 2.34
N LYS A 89 3.24 10.34 3.15
CA LYS A 89 3.34 10.30 4.61
C LYS A 89 2.76 9.00 5.15
N LYS A 90 3.54 8.26 5.92
CA LYS A 90 3.02 7.17 6.74
C LYS A 90 2.19 7.73 7.88
N LYS A 91 1.06 7.10 8.15
CA LYS A 91 0.15 7.41 9.24
C LYS A 91 -0.24 6.12 9.94
N TRP A 92 -0.53 6.26 11.23
CA TRP A 92 -0.88 5.14 12.09
C TRP A 92 -2.27 5.36 12.66
N THR A 93 -2.96 4.25 12.85
CA THR A 93 -4.25 4.16 13.53
C THR A 93 -4.28 2.86 14.35
N ILE A 94 -5.28 2.73 15.21
CA ILE A 94 -5.53 1.50 15.95
C ILE A 94 -6.83 0.91 15.41
N LEU A 95 -6.77 -0.33 14.91
CA LEU A 95 -7.96 -1.09 14.50
C LEU A 95 -8.44 -1.94 15.67
N GLY A 96 -9.73 -1.81 16.01
CA GLY A 96 -10.26 -2.44 17.21
C GLY A 96 -9.55 -1.95 18.47
N TYR A 97 -9.25 -2.85 19.41
CA TYR A 97 -8.66 -2.43 20.68
C TYR A 97 -7.13 -2.34 20.69
N PHE A 98 -6.43 -3.11 19.84
CA PHE A 98 -4.97 -3.28 20.02
C PHE A 98 -4.17 -3.50 18.73
N SER A 99 -4.76 -3.43 17.54
CA SER A 99 -4.04 -3.70 16.29
C SER A 99 -3.45 -2.41 15.71
N PRO A 100 -2.13 -2.14 15.80
CA PRO A 100 -1.55 -1.00 15.12
C PRO A 100 -1.66 -1.23 13.62
N HIS A 101 -2.07 -0.20 12.90
CA HIS A 101 -2.21 -0.24 11.45
C HIS A 101 -1.57 0.97 10.81
N GLU A 102 -0.77 0.75 9.76
CA GLU A 102 -0.10 1.79 9.01
C GLU A 102 -0.82 1.97 7.66
N TYR A 103 -1.12 3.21 7.30
CA TYR A 103 -1.64 3.59 6.00
C TYR A 103 -0.88 4.81 5.46
N LEU A 104 -1.15 5.20 4.21
CA LEU A 104 -0.50 6.34 3.57
C LEU A 104 -1.43 7.55 3.47
N LYS A 105 -0.85 8.74 3.66
CA LYS A 105 -1.39 10.03 3.19
C LYS A 105 -0.55 10.51 2.01
N ILE A 106 -1.17 10.65 0.85
CA ILE A 106 -0.50 10.97 -0.41
C ILE A 106 -0.97 12.34 -0.93
N LYS A 107 -0.01 13.19 -1.32
CA LYS A 107 -0.25 14.56 -1.78
C LYS A 107 -0.54 14.59 -3.28
N LEU A 108 -1.79 14.85 -3.61
CA LEU A 108 -2.25 15.30 -4.93
C LEU A 108 -2.33 16.84 -4.87
N ASP A 109 -3.49 17.42 -5.18
CA ASP A 109 -3.80 18.82 -4.84
C ASP A 109 -4.04 18.96 -3.33
N ASP A 110 -4.79 18.02 -2.76
CA ASP A 110 -4.97 17.82 -1.32
C ASP A 110 -4.33 16.51 -0.83
N TRP A 111 -4.32 16.31 0.49
CA TRP A 111 -3.85 15.06 1.10
C TRP A 111 -4.97 14.02 1.06
N MET A 112 -4.71 12.90 0.38
CA MET A 112 -5.62 11.77 0.26
C MET A 112 -5.13 10.59 1.10
N ASN A 113 -6.04 9.90 1.79
CA ASN A 113 -5.72 8.67 2.49
C ASN A 113 -5.71 7.50 1.50
N VAL A 114 -4.78 6.57 1.68
CA VAL A 114 -4.68 5.35 0.88
C VAL A 114 -4.33 4.20 1.79
N ASP A 115 -5.25 3.23 1.86
CA ASP A 115 -5.11 2.01 2.62
C ASP A 115 -5.35 0.80 1.71
N ILE A 116 -4.25 0.20 1.26
CA ILE A 116 -4.27 -0.94 0.32
C ILE A 116 -4.62 -2.22 1.08
N TRP A 117 -4.09 -2.36 2.30
CA TRP A 117 -4.30 -3.54 3.11
C TRP A 117 -5.78 -3.70 3.47
N ALA A 118 -6.45 -2.60 3.82
CA ALA A 118 -7.84 -2.64 4.22
C ALA A 118 -8.84 -2.72 3.05
N GLN A 119 -8.38 -2.64 1.79
CA GLN A 119 -9.24 -2.80 0.63
C GLN A 119 -9.99 -4.15 0.65
N HIS A 120 -9.33 -5.21 1.11
CA HIS A 120 -9.94 -6.54 1.27
C HIS A 120 -11.12 -6.55 2.27
N TYR A 121 -11.19 -5.55 3.16
CA TYR A 121 -12.26 -5.34 4.13
C TYR A 121 -13.30 -4.31 3.66
N GLY A 122 -13.26 -3.89 2.40
CA GLY A 122 -14.24 -2.96 1.82
C GLY A 122 -13.85 -1.49 1.89
N ILE A 123 -12.68 -1.14 2.45
CA ILE A 123 -12.18 0.23 2.46
C ILE A 123 -11.91 0.70 1.03
N ARG A 124 -12.49 1.85 0.68
CA ARG A 124 -12.43 2.39 -0.67
C ARG A 124 -11.13 3.18 -0.88
N PHE A 125 -10.72 3.30 -2.13
CA PHE A 125 -9.66 4.22 -2.51
C PHE A 125 -9.99 5.66 -2.10
N GLY A 126 -9.02 6.33 -1.47
CA GLY A 126 -9.22 7.66 -0.90
C GLY A 126 -9.57 7.64 0.59
N ASP A 127 -9.75 6.45 1.16
CA ASP A 127 -10.14 6.23 2.55
C ASP A 127 -9.09 5.38 3.31
N TYR A 128 -9.34 5.14 4.60
CA TYR A 128 -8.50 4.28 5.44
C TYR A 128 -9.32 3.63 6.54
N ALA A 129 -8.87 2.44 6.98
CA ALA A 129 -9.50 1.75 8.08
C ALA A 129 -9.40 2.56 9.38
N HIS A 130 -10.53 2.78 10.06
CA HIS A 130 -10.56 3.48 11.33
C HIS A 130 -11.65 2.99 12.28
N GLY A 131 -11.43 3.16 13.58
CA GLY A 131 -12.47 2.97 14.61
C GLY A 131 -12.36 1.70 15.47
N ILE A 132 -13.21 1.68 16.49
CA ILE A 132 -13.34 0.62 17.50
C ILE A 132 -14.82 0.24 17.56
N HIS A 133 -15.28 -0.69 16.73
CA HIS A 133 -16.63 -1.25 16.88
C HIS A 133 -16.61 -2.75 16.64
N GLY A 134 -16.71 -3.52 17.74
CA GLY A 134 -17.38 -4.83 17.77
C GLY A 134 -16.91 -5.97 16.86
N LEU A 135 -15.86 -5.80 16.03
CA LEU A 135 -15.24 -6.72 15.03
C LEU A 135 -15.20 -6.15 13.60
N GLU A 136 -15.84 -5.01 13.32
CA GLU A 136 -15.87 -4.41 11.98
C GLU A 136 -14.84 -3.28 11.84
N ILE A 137 -14.14 -3.27 10.71
CA ILE A 137 -13.32 -2.12 10.28
C ILE A 137 -14.29 -1.18 9.55
N ILE A 138 -14.33 0.09 9.96
CA ILE A 138 -15.02 1.15 9.21
C ILE A 138 -14.02 1.77 8.23
#